data_AF-A0A378IW15-F1
#
_entry.id   AF-A0A378IW15-F1
#
_cell.length_a   1.000
_cell.length_b   1.000
_cell.length_c   1.000
_cell.angle_alpha   90.00
_cell.angle_beta   90.00
_cell.angle_gamma   90.00
#
_symmetry.space_group_name_H-M   'P 1'
#
loop_
_entity.id
_entity.type
_entity.pdbx_description
1 polymer ?
#
loop_
_entity_poly.entity_id
_entity_poly.type
_entity_poly.pdbx_seq_one_letter_code
_entity_poly.pdbx_strand_id
1 'polypeptide(L)'
;MADNDQNDEYKFAELDSLENESIENPEYSPQSSTTMGQGGAGPRKNIKRNALIAVGIVVFIMLMYKFIGGMFFGKSNKVPTDENINPAPVAEVTPSPQPQQIPQTEIPQEPIEPQIQPVQQQPVVEIGKEFKQKVASIEATQQTVQSEVSSVNQQVSNVNNNVNALSAQISKLNQVISDLSNQVAKQSEEINVLMERTKPKLIKRVIHVQPSAPQIIYYINAVIPGRAWLIGTNGSTLTIREGSKIEGYGVVKLIDSLQGRVLTSSGRVIRFSQDDS
;
A
#
# COMPACT_ATOMS: atom_id res chain seq x y z
N MET A 1 -20.42 -0.17 -81.42
CA MET A 1 -18.96 -0.15 -81.65
C MET A 1 -18.35 0.15 -80.28
N ALA A 2 -17.67 -0.74 -79.57
CA ALA A 2 -17.05 -2.03 -79.90
C ALA A 2 -16.89 -2.87 -78.61
N ASP A 3 -17.09 -4.19 -78.72
CA ASP A 3 -16.32 -5.34 -78.19
C ASP A 3 -15.85 -5.31 -76.71
N ASN A 4 -16.33 -6.15 -75.78
CA ASN A 4 -16.23 -7.62 -75.60
C ASN A 4 -14.89 -8.13 -75.02
N ASP A 5 -15.02 -9.07 -74.06
CA ASP A 5 -14.04 -9.98 -73.41
C ASP A 5 -13.17 -9.44 -72.25
N GLN A 6 -13.42 -9.87 -71.00
CA GLN A 6 -13.13 -11.19 -70.38
C GLN A 6 -11.63 -11.44 -70.18
N ASN A 7 -11.19 -11.41 -68.92
CA ASN A 7 -10.34 -12.45 -68.29
C ASN A 7 -9.86 -12.02 -66.88
N ASP A 8 -10.62 -12.47 -65.88
CA ASP A 8 -10.15 -13.32 -64.77
C ASP A 8 -8.67 -13.25 -64.35
N GLU A 9 -8.39 -12.63 -63.20
CA GLU A 9 -7.40 -13.22 -62.28
C GLU A 9 -7.72 -12.89 -60.81
N TYR A 10 -8.55 -13.77 -60.23
CA TYR A 10 -8.72 -13.98 -58.79
C TYR A 10 -7.64 -14.98 -58.32
N LYS A 11 -6.91 -14.67 -57.24
CA LYS A 11 -6.58 -15.66 -56.19
C LYS A 11 -6.46 -15.00 -54.81
N PHE A 12 -7.55 -15.12 -54.07
CA PHE A 12 -7.59 -15.18 -52.61
C PHE A 12 -7.40 -16.64 -52.16
N ALA A 13 -6.95 -16.81 -50.91
CA ALA A 13 -7.03 -18.00 -50.04
C ALA A 13 -5.71 -18.71 -49.73
N GLU A 14 -5.04 -18.24 -48.66
CA GLU A 14 -4.64 -19.12 -47.55
C GLU A 14 -5.08 -18.46 -46.25
N LEU A 15 -6.40 -18.52 -46.03
CA LEU A 15 -7.08 -18.33 -44.76
C LEU A 15 -7.74 -19.67 -44.45
N ASP A 16 -6.96 -20.73 -44.21
CA ASP A 16 -7.42 -21.94 -43.50
C ASP A 16 -6.27 -22.88 -43.15
N SER A 17 -5.64 -22.67 -41.99
CA SER A 17 -4.96 -23.76 -41.27
C SER A 17 -4.83 -23.39 -39.79
N LEU A 18 -5.97 -23.52 -39.11
CA LEU A 18 -6.17 -24.22 -37.82
C LEU A 18 -5.03 -24.11 -36.78
N GLU A 19 -5.25 -23.56 -35.58
CA GLU A 19 -5.99 -24.19 -34.49
C GLU A 19 -5.54 -25.65 -34.24
N ASN A 20 -4.80 -25.86 -33.14
CA ASN A 20 -4.56 -27.12 -32.42
C ASN A 20 -3.26 -27.94 -32.70
N GLU A 21 -2.20 -27.71 -31.91
CA GLU A 21 -1.36 -28.71 -31.20
C GLU A 21 -0.27 -27.95 -30.39
N SER A 22 -0.27 -27.96 -29.05
CA SER A 22 0.32 -28.97 -28.15
C SER A 22 1.86 -29.02 -28.16
N ILE A 23 2.46 -28.48 -27.09
CA ILE A 23 3.62 -29.00 -26.30
C ILE A 23 4.96 -29.29 -27.03
N GLU A 24 6.05 -28.77 -26.42
CA GLU A 24 7.43 -29.31 -26.38
C GLU A 24 8.59 -28.47 -27.01
N ASN A 25 9.11 -27.54 -26.21
CA ASN A 25 10.54 -27.38 -25.81
C ASN A 25 11.66 -27.14 -26.89
N PRO A 26 12.92 -26.82 -26.49
CA PRO A 26 13.47 -25.47 -26.59
C PRO A 26 14.71 -25.35 -27.52
N GLU A 27 15.32 -24.16 -27.53
CA GLU A 27 16.74 -23.89 -27.86
C GLU A 27 17.07 -23.51 -29.32
N TYR A 28 17.21 -22.20 -29.58
CA TYR A 28 18.40 -21.53 -30.18
C TYR A 28 18.06 -20.08 -30.56
N SER A 29 18.98 -19.16 -30.26
CA SER A 29 19.07 -17.84 -30.89
C SER A 29 20.34 -17.81 -31.75
N PRO A 30 20.41 -17.01 -32.83
CA PRO A 30 21.06 -15.70 -32.68
C PRO A 30 20.60 -14.56 -33.64
N GLN A 31 20.62 -13.34 -33.10
CA GLN A 31 20.97 -12.01 -33.63
C GLN A 31 20.66 -11.49 -35.06
N SER A 32 20.46 -10.16 -35.06
CA SER A 32 20.52 -9.12 -36.14
C SER A 32 19.17 -8.77 -36.79
N SER A 33 18.73 -7.52 -36.98
CA SER A 33 19.38 -6.21 -37.02
C SER A 33 18.37 -5.05 -36.80
N THR A 34 18.90 -3.92 -36.33
CA THR A 34 18.38 -2.53 -36.22
C THR A 34 17.65 -2.05 -37.51
N THR A 35 16.66 -1.15 -37.61
CA THR A 35 16.44 0.19 -37.01
C THR A 35 15.09 0.79 -37.52
N MET A 36 14.52 1.76 -36.78
CA MET A 36 13.52 2.78 -37.19
C MET A 36 12.11 2.27 -37.54
N GLY A 37 11.00 2.70 -36.94
CA GLY A 37 10.70 3.92 -36.19
C GLY A 37 9.30 4.34 -36.60
N GLN A 38 8.26 3.96 -35.84
CA GLN A 38 6.95 4.59 -35.96
C GLN A 38 6.18 4.47 -34.64
N GLY A 39 5.76 5.63 -34.12
CA GLY A 39 5.30 5.80 -32.75
C GLY A 39 4.05 5.00 -32.40
N GLY A 40 4.21 4.08 -31.46
CA GLY A 40 3.10 3.48 -30.72
C GLY A 40 2.68 4.41 -29.58
N ALA A 41 1.58 5.14 -29.77
CA ALA A 41 0.86 5.80 -28.69
C ALA A 41 0.25 4.72 -27.78
N GLY A 42 1.00 4.32 -26.75
CA GLY A 42 0.48 3.44 -25.70
C GLY A 42 -0.66 4.12 -24.93
N PRO A 43 -1.70 3.38 -24.51
CA PRO A 43 -2.82 3.96 -23.78
C PRO A 43 -2.32 4.49 -22.43
N ARG A 44 -2.49 5.79 -22.19
CA ARG A 44 -2.17 6.45 -20.91
C ARG A 44 -3.03 5.82 -19.81
N LYS A 45 -2.53 4.76 -19.19
CA LYS A 45 -3.18 4.07 -18.07
C LYS A 45 -3.26 5.05 -16.91
N ASN A 46 -4.47 5.29 -16.41
CA ASN A 46 -4.78 6.23 -15.33
C ASN A 46 -4.23 5.74 -13.98
N ILE A 47 -2.90 5.72 -13.85
CA ILE A 47 -2.16 5.26 -12.68
C ILE A 47 -2.59 5.99 -11.42
N LYS A 48 -2.91 7.29 -11.52
CA LYS A 48 -3.44 8.08 -10.40
C LYS A 48 -4.79 7.56 -9.88
N ARG A 49 -5.68 7.15 -10.78
CA ARG A 49 -7.00 6.58 -10.41
C ARG A 49 -6.85 5.19 -9.80
N ASN A 50 -5.99 4.36 -10.40
CA ASN A 50 -5.74 3.01 -9.90
C ASN A 50 -5.00 3.01 -8.55
N ALA A 51 -4.08 3.95 -8.34
CA ALA A 51 -3.39 4.12 -7.06
C ALA A 51 -4.35 4.60 -5.95
N LEU A 52 -5.26 5.53 -6.26
CA LEU A 52 -6.26 6.00 -5.28
C LEU A 52 -7.23 4.88 -4.89
N ILE A 53 -7.64 4.05 -5.85
CA ILE A 53 -8.46 2.86 -5.59
C ILE A 53 -7.69 1.85 -4.71
N ALA A 54 -6.42 1.60 -5.00
CA ALA A 54 -5.59 0.68 -4.21
C ALA A 54 -5.41 1.17 -2.77
N VAL A 55 -5.13 2.47 -2.57
CA VAL A 55 -5.03 3.07 -1.23
C VAL A 55 -6.36 3.00 -0.49
N GLY A 56 -7.49 3.23 -1.18
CA GLY A 56 -8.83 3.08 -0.61
C GLY A 56 -9.10 1.66 -0.10
N ILE A 57 -8.71 0.63 -0.87
CA ILE A 57 -8.87 -0.77 -0.48
C ILE A 57 -8.04 -1.10 0.77
N VAL A 58 -6.79 -0.63 0.84
CA VAL A 58 -5.91 -0.87 1.99
C VAL A 58 -6.48 -0.24 3.27
N VAL A 59 -6.95 1.01 3.19
CA VAL A 59 -7.59 1.69 4.33
C VAL A 59 -8.87 0.99 4.76
N PHE A 60 -9.68 0.51 3.81
CA PHE A 60 -10.90 -0.24 4.10
C PHE A 60 -10.60 -1.57 4.82
N ILE A 61 -9.60 -2.33 4.37
CA ILE A 61 -9.15 -3.56 5.04
C ILE A 61 -8.64 -3.26 6.46
N MET A 62 -7.90 -2.16 6.65
CA MET A 62 -7.42 -1.74 7.97
C MET A 62 -8.56 -1.36 8.92
N LEU A 63 -9.60 -0.68 8.41
CA LEU A 63 -10.80 -0.34 9.18
C LEU A 63 -11.63 -1.57 9.52
N MET A 64 -11.80 -2.51 8.58
CA MET A 64 -12.44 -3.79 8.83
C MET A 64 -11.68 -4.57 9.90
N TYR A 65 -10.35 -4.67 9.82
CA TYR A 65 -9.55 -5.33 10.84
C TYR A 65 -9.68 -4.67 12.22
N LYS A 66 -9.68 -3.32 12.27
CA LYS A 66 -9.85 -2.56 13.51
C LYS A 66 -11.25 -2.70 14.12
N PHE A 67 -12.30 -2.81 13.30
CA PHE A 67 -13.68 -2.99 13.75
C PHE A 67 -14.01 -4.44 14.13
N ILE A 68 -13.57 -5.43 13.36
CA ILE A 68 -13.76 -6.86 13.68
C ILE A 68 -12.92 -7.25 14.91
N GLY A 69 -11.71 -6.70 15.07
CA GLY A 69 -10.88 -6.94 16.26
C GLY A 69 -11.46 -6.38 17.56
N GLY A 70 -12.31 -5.35 17.48
CA GLY A 70 -12.95 -4.74 18.65
C GLY A 70 -14.22 -5.46 19.15
N MET A 71 -14.86 -6.28 18.32
CA MET A 71 -16.15 -6.90 18.64
C MET A 71 -16.06 -8.37 19.10
N PHE A 72 -14.91 -9.03 18.93
CA PHE A 72 -14.71 -10.43 19.33
C PHE A 72 -14.06 -10.63 20.72
N PHE A 73 -13.66 -9.57 21.43
CA PHE A 73 -13.00 -9.65 22.75
C PHE A 73 -13.87 -9.10 23.90
N GLY A 74 -15.20 -9.14 23.75
CA GLY A 74 -16.16 -8.61 24.72
C GLY A 74 -17.10 -9.68 25.28
N LYS A 75 -16.57 -10.65 26.02
CA LYS A 75 -17.29 -11.50 26.99
C LYS A 75 -16.27 -12.29 27.83
N SER A 76 -15.72 -11.64 28.85
CA SER A 76 -15.04 -12.30 29.96
C SER A 76 -15.90 -12.14 31.21
N ASN A 77 -16.19 -13.26 31.87
CA ASN A 77 -16.96 -13.34 33.10
C ASN A 77 -16.34 -12.47 34.20
N LYS A 78 -17.19 -11.74 34.92
CA LYS A 78 -16.82 -11.03 36.15
C LYS A 78 -16.50 -12.04 37.25
N VAL A 79 -15.32 -11.92 37.86
CA VAL A 79 -15.03 -12.43 39.21
C VAL A 79 -14.56 -11.21 40.03
N PRO A 80 -15.09 -10.95 41.24
CA PRO A 80 -14.78 -9.76 42.01
C PRO A 80 -13.42 -9.89 42.71
N THR A 81 -12.67 -8.79 42.66
CA THR A 81 -11.48 -8.51 43.45
C THR A 81 -11.88 -8.25 44.90
N ASP A 82 -11.19 -8.88 45.86
CA ASP A 82 -10.67 -8.19 47.03
C ASP A 82 -9.43 -8.90 47.61
N GLU A 83 -8.50 -8.04 48.03
CA GLU A 83 -7.30 -8.21 48.87
C GLU A 83 -6.02 -8.91 48.36
N ASN A 84 -5.06 -8.03 48.02
CA ASN A 84 -3.70 -7.94 48.59
C ASN A 84 -2.64 -9.00 48.19
N ILE A 85 -1.57 -8.55 47.52
CA ILE A 85 -0.15 -8.46 47.99
C ILE A 85 0.76 -8.35 46.73
N ASN A 86 1.79 -7.49 46.82
CA ASN A 86 2.85 -7.20 45.84
C ASN A 86 3.83 -8.42 45.64
N PRO A 87 4.85 -8.34 44.76
CA PRO A 87 5.03 -9.17 43.57
C PRO A 87 5.99 -10.37 43.77
N ALA A 88 5.87 -11.41 42.94
CA ALA A 88 6.86 -12.49 42.85
C ALA A 88 7.31 -12.74 41.40
N PRO A 89 8.60 -13.12 41.20
CA PRO A 89 9.30 -13.07 39.92
C PRO A 89 9.12 -14.33 39.06
N VAL A 90 9.58 -14.20 37.82
CA VAL A 90 9.76 -15.18 36.74
C VAL A 90 9.89 -16.64 37.16
N ALA A 91 9.04 -17.50 36.58
CA ALA A 91 9.18 -18.95 36.65
C ALA A 91 10.21 -19.43 35.62
N GLU A 92 11.25 -20.05 36.16
CA GLU A 92 12.32 -20.76 35.45
C GLU A 92 11.87 -22.18 35.07
N VAL A 93 12.40 -22.66 33.95
CA VAL A 93 12.08 -23.90 33.25
C VAL A 93 12.52 -25.13 34.05
N THR A 94 11.68 -26.16 34.16
CA THR A 94 12.04 -27.47 34.75
C THR A 94 12.07 -28.56 33.67
N PRO A 95 13.10 -29.44 33.62
CA PRO A 95 13.21 -30.56 32.67
C PRO A 95 12.51 -31.86 33.12
N SER A 96 12.32 -32.76 32.15
CA SER A 96 11.64 -34.07 32.18
C SER A 96 12.10 -35.07 33.28
N PRO A 97 11.23 -36.00 33.72
CA PRO A 97 11.64 -37.15 34.51
C PRO A 97 11.95 -38.40 33.67
N GLN A 98 13.12 -39.00 33.93
CA GLN A 98 13.53 -40.37 33.56
C GLN A 98 13.23 -41.37 34.71
N PRO A 99 13.21 -42.69 34.45
CA PRO A 99 12.55 -43.70 35.27
C PRO A 99 13.39 -44.21 36.44
N GLN A 100 12.72 -44.58 37.54
CA GLN A 100 13.34 -45.30 38.66
C GLN A 100 12.67 -46.65 38.94
N GLN A 101 13.55 -47.59 39.28
CA GLN A 101 13.36 -49.02 39.45
C GLN A 101 12.66 -49.40 40.77
N ILE A 102 11.98 -50.53 40.69
CA ILE A 102 11.48 -51.46 41.73
C ILE A 102 12.33 -51.55 43.01
N PRO A 103 11.68 -51.60 44.18
CA PRO A 103 12.07 -52.57 45.21
C PRO A 103 10.96 -53.57 45.56
N GLN A 104 11.39 -54.82 45.71
CA GLN A 104 10.65 -55.98 46.18
C GLN A 104 9.99 -55.73 47.55
N THR A 105 8.71 -56.06 47.69
CA THR A 105 8.09 -56.18 49.01
C THR A 105 8.39 -57.57 49.58
N GLU A 106 9.13 -57.49 50.67
CA GLU A 106 9.51 -58.49 51.65
C GLU A 106 8.33 -59.33 52.15
N ILE A 107 8.64 -60.58 52.50
CA ILE A 107 7.73 -61.60 53.01
C ILE A 107 7.75 -61.51 54.54
N PRO A 108 6.64 -61.21 55.23
CA PRO A 108 6.53 -61.55 56.65
C PRO A 108 6.17 -63.04 56.80
N GLN A 109 7.13 -63.82 57.29
CA GLN A 109 6.87 -65.14 57.87
C GLN A 109 6.28 -64.95 59.26
N GLU A 110 5.00 -65.26 59.46
CA GLU A 110 4.40 -65.42 60.78
C GLU A 110 4.25 -66.92 61.08
N PRO A 111 4.69 -67.42 62.25
CA PRO A 111 4.66 -68.85 62.56
C PRO A 111 3.24 -69.38 62.75
N ILE A 112 3.09 -70.61 62.28
CA ILE A 112 1.89 -71.43 62.28
C ILE A 112 1.73 -72.07 63.68
N GLU A 113 0.60 -71.85 64.35
CA GLU A 113 0.13 -72.71 65.45
C GLU A 113 -1.18 -73.40 65.01
N PRO A 114 -1.36 -74.71 65.23
CA PRO A 114 -2.45 -75.46 64.61
C PRO A 114 -3.77 -75.32 65.37
N GLN A 115 -4.79 -74.75 64.73
CA GLN A 115 -6.19 -74.99 65.08
C GLN A 115 -6.96 -75.57 63.90
N ILE A 116 -7.26 -76.86 64.02
CA ILE A 116 -8.14 -77.66 63.18
C ILE A 116 -9.60 -77.36 63.54
N GLN A 117 -10.36 -76.69 62.66
CA GLN A 117 -11.83 -76.78 62.60
C GLN A 117 -12.30 -76.77 61.12
N PRO A 118 -13.35 -77.54 60.78
CA PRO A 118 -13.59 -78.02 59.41
C PRO A 118 -14.28 -77.01 58.46
N VAL A 119 -13.92 -77.15 57.18
CA VAL A 119 -14.33 -76.39 55.99
C VAL A 119 -15.80 -76.61 55.62
N GLN A 120 -16.56 -75.53 55.40
CA GLN A 120 -17.76 -75.55 54.54
C GLN A 120 -17.37 -75.08 53.12
N GLN A 121 -17.69 -75.91 52.13
CA GLN A 121 -17.41 -75.72 50.70
C GLN A 121 -18.51 -74.88 50.02
N GLN A 122 -18.15 -73.80 49.32
CA GLN A 122 -18.95 -73.12 48.28
C GLN A 122 -18.02 -72.52 47.18
N PRO A 123 -18.52 -72.29 45.94
CA PRO A 123 -17.93 -72.88 44.73
C PRO A 123 -16.91 -72.00 43.97
N VAL A 124 -15.82 -72.63 43.52
CA VAL A 124 -14.69 -72.08 42.73
C VAL A 124 -15.07 -71.65 41.29
N VAL A 125 -16.33 -71.76 40.88
CA VAL A 125 -16.74 -71.65 39.46
C VAL A 125 -17.04 -70.21 39.02
N GLU A 126 -17.32 -69.29 39.95
CA GLU A 126 -17.73 -67.91 39.63
C GLU A 126 -16.54 -66.96 39.44
N ILE A 127 -15.51 -67.11 40.25
CA ILE A 127 -14.25 -66.35 40.19
C ILE A 127 -13.53 -66.52 38.84
N GLY A 128 -13.60 -67.73 38.25
CA GLY A 128 -13.00 -68.01 36.95
C GLY A 128 -13.66 -67.26 35.79
N LYS A 129 -14.97 -66.98 35.88
CA LYS A 129 -15.70 -66.24 34.84
C LYS A 129 -15.39 -64.74 34.89
N GLU A 130 -15.37 -64.16 36.07
CA GLU A 130 -15.01 -62.74 36.25
C GLU A 130 -13.56 -62.45 35.84
N PHE A 131 -12.63 -63.34 36.20
CA PHE A 131 -11.24 -63.24 35.76
C PHE A 131 -11.12 -63.29 34.24
N LYS A 132 -11.81 -64.24 33.60
CA LYS A 132 -11.81 -64.37 32.14
C LYS A 132 -12.39 -63.13 31.44
N GLN A 133 -13.41 -62.51 32.03
CA GLN A 133 -14.03 -61.30 31.51
C GLN A 133 -13.12 -60.06 31.69
N LYS A 134 -12.41 -59.95 32.83
CA LYS A 134 -11.37 -58.93 33.05
C LYS A 134 -10.19 -59.09 32.09
N VAL A 135 -9.77 -60.32 31.79
CA VAL A 135 -8.69 -60.55 30.82
C VAL A 135 -9.12 -60.14 29.41
N ALA A 136 -10.34 -60.50 28.99
CA ALA A 136 -10.88 -60.10 27.69
C ALA A 136 -11.03 -58.58 27.55
N SER A 137 -11.42 -57.86 28.62
CA SER A 137 -11.51 -56.40 28.57
C SER A 137 -10.14 -55.72 28.57
N ILE A 138 -9.15 -56.28 29.25
CA ILE A 138 -7.75 -55.81 29.18
C ILE A 138 -7.17 -56.04 27.78
N GLU A 139 -7.46 -57.18 27.15
CA GLU A 139 -7.03 -57.50 25.78
C GLU A 139 -7.66 -56.53 24.76
N ALA A 140 -8.96 -56.25 24.88
CA ALA A 140 -9.64 -55.24 24.07
C ALA A 140 -9.05 -53.83 24.29
N THR A 141 -8.73 -53.47 25.54
CA THR A 141 -8.10 -52.18 25.86
C THR A 141 -6.69 -52.09 25.25
N GLN A 142 -5.93 -53.18 25.26
CA GLN A 142 -4.62 -53.23 24.59
C GLN A 142 -4.71 -53.00 23.09
N GLN A 143 -5.70 -53.60 22.42
CA GLN A 143 -5.94 -53.37 21.00
C GLN A 143 -6.33 -51.91 20.71
N THR A 144 -7.19 -51.32 21.54
CA THR A 144 -7.55 -49.89 21.42
C THR A 144 -6.33 -48.99 21.60
N VAL A 145 -5.54 -49.21 22.65
CA VAL A 145 -4.32 -48.41 22.89
C VAL A 145 -3.32 -48.56 21.73
N GLN A 146 -3.15 -49.74 21.15
CA GLN A 146 -2.30 -49.92 19.97
C GLN A 146 -2.81 -49.13 18.76
N SER A 147 -4.13 -49.08 18.55
CA SER A 147 -4.74 -48.29 17.48
C SER A 147 -4.59 -46.78 17.70
N GLU A 148 -4.76 -46.31 18.94
CA GLU A 148 -4.58 -44.91 19.33
C GLU A 148 -3.11 -44.49 19.17
N VAL A 149 -2.16 -45.32 19.62
CA VAL A 149 -0.72 -45.06 19.44
C VAL A 149 -0.37 -44.97 17.95
N SER A 150 -0.95 -45.84 17.12
CA SER A 150 -0.73 -45.80 15.66
C SER A 150 -1.29 -44.51 15.05
N SER A 151 -2.49 -44.07 15.47
CA SER A 151 -3.10 -42.81 15.05
C SER A 151 -2.30 -41.59 15.49
N VAL A 152 -1.84 -41.57 16.74
CA VAL A 152 -0.99 -40.49 17.27
C VAL A 152 0.32 -40.44 16.51
N ASN A 153 0.93 -41.59 16.18
CA ASN A 153 2.17 -41.62 15.40
C ASN A 153 1.99 -41.06 13.98
N GLN A 154 0.85 -41.33 13.35
CA GLN A 154 0.48 -40.72 12.06
C GLN A 154 0.27 -39.20 12.21
N GLN A 155 -0.41 -38.76 13.27
CA GLN A 155 -0.62 -37.34 13.54
C GLN A 155 0.70 -36.61 13.79
N VAL A 156 1.62 -37.19 14.57
CA VAL A 156 2.96 -36.65 14.82
C VAL A 156 3.75 -36.58 13.51
N SER A 157 3.67 -37.60 12.66
CA SER A 157 4.31 -37.57 11.34
C SER A 157 3.79 -36.43 10.46
N ASN A 158 2.46 -36.21 10.46
CA ASN A 158 1.84 -35.11 9.73
C ASN A 158 2.24 -33.75 10.30
N VAL A 159 2.28 -33.60 11.62
CA VAL A 159 2.75 -32.38 12.29
C VAL A 159 4.22 -32.12 11.94
N ASN A 160 5.07 -33.15 11.96
CA ASN A 160 6.49 -33.03 11.61
C ASN A 160 6.67 -32.58 10.15
N ASN A 161 5.89 -33.13 9.23
CA ASN A 161 5.87 -32.70 7.83
C ASN A 161 5.42 -31.23 7.69
N ASN A 162 4.38 -30.82 8.42
CA ASN A 162 3.92 -29.43 8.43
C ASN A 162 4.96 -28.48 9.03
N VAL A 163 5.65 -28.87 10.10
CA VAL A 163 6.73 -28.08 10.71
C VAL A 163 7.90 -27.94 9.75
N ASN A 164 8.28 -29.00 9.03
CA ASN A 164 9.31 -28.93 8.00
C ASN A 164 8.90 -28.01 6.84
N ALA A 165 7.64 -28.07 6.40
CA ALA A 165 7.11 -27.18 5.36
C ALA A 165 7.09 -25.71 5.83
N LEU A 166 6.69 -25.44 7.07
CA LEU A 166 6.72 -24.11 7.67
C LEU A 166 8.15 -23.58 7.81
N SER A 167 9.11 -24.43 8.23
CA SER A 167 10.52 -24.09 8.30
C SER A 167 11.07 -23.68 6.92
N ALA A 168 10.73 -24.44 5.87
CA ALA A 168 11.09 -24.10 4.51
C ALA A 168 10.47 -22.77 4.04
N GLN A 169 9.20 -22.51 4.39
CA GLN A 169 8.54 -21.24 4.10
C GLN A 169 9.19 -20.05 4.83
N ILE A 170 9.57 -20.23 6.10
CA ILE A 170 10.29 -19.20 6.88
C ILE A 170 11.64 -18.91 6.23
N SER A 171 12.37 -19.93 5.81
CA SER A 171 13.64 -19.75 5.08
C SER A 171 13.44 -18.95 3.79
N LYS A 172 12.41 -19.29 3.00
CA LYS A 172 12.05 -18.55 1.78
C LYS A 172 11.68 -17.09 2.07
N LEU A 173 10.91 -16.84 3.14
CA LEU A 173 10.55 -15.48 3.54
C LEU A 173 11.77 -14.67 3.96
N ASN A 174 12.69 -15.26 4.73
CA ASN A 174 13.95 -14.60 5.09
C ASN A 174 14.76 -14.25 3.85
N GLN A 175 14.81 -15.12 2.85
CA GLN A 175 15.49 -14.85 1.58
C GLN A 175 14.83 -13.68 0.82
N VAL A 176 13.50 -13.66 0.72
CA VAL A 176 12.76 -12.55 0.09
C VAL A 176 12.99 -11.24 0.84
N ILE A 177 13.05 -11.25 2.17
CA ILE A 177 13.34 -10.07 2.98
C ILE A 177 14.77 -9.56 2.70
N SER A 178 15.75 -10.46 2.62
CA SER A 178 17.13 -10.10 2.25
C SER A 178 17.21 -9.51 0.84
N ASP A 179 16.52 -10.10 -0.14
CA ASP A 179 16.49 -9.59 -1.51
C ASP A 179 15.84 -8.21 -1.59
N LEU A 180 14.72 -8.01 -0.89
CA LEU A 180 14.03 -6.73 -0.84
C LEU A 180 14.89 -5.66 -0.15
N SER A 181 15.58 -6.02 0.95
CA SER A 181 16.53 -5.14 1.63
C SER A 181 17.66 -4.69 0.70
N ASN A 182 18.25 -5.63 -0.05
CA ASN A 182 19.28 -5.34 -1.04
C ASN A 182 18.74 -4.45 -2.18
N GLN A 183 17.51 -4.68 -2.63
CA GLN A 183 16.90 -3.87 -3.68
C GLN A 183 16.59 -2.44 -3.20
N VAL A 184 16.10 -2.28 -1.97
CA VAL A 184 15.87 -0.96 -1.35
C VAL A 184 17.19 -0.22 -1.15
N ALA A 185 18.25 -0.90 -0.71
CA ALA A 185 19.58 -0.30 -0.58
C ALA A 185 20.10 0.23 -1.92
N LYS A 186 19.99 -0.57 -2.99
CA LYS A 186 20.37 -0.15 -4.35
C LYS A 186 19.55 1.04 -4.86
N GLN A 187 18.24 1.03 -4.66
CA GLN A 187 17.38 2.16 -5.05
C GLN A 187 17.71 3.43 -4.26
N SER A 188 18.02 3.30 -2.97
CA SER A 188 18.44 4.42 -2.14
C SER A 188 19.75 5.05 -2.63
N GLU A 189 20.73 4.21 -3.01
CA GLU A 189 21.99 4.66 -3.61
C GLU A 189 21.76 5.35 -4.97
N GLU A 190 20.93 4.77 -5.84
CA GLU A 190 20.56 5.39 -7.12
C GLU A 190 19.85 6.75 -6.91
N ILE A 191 18.95 6.85 -5.94
CA ILE A 191 18.28 8.11 -5.59
C ILE A 191 19.30 9.12 -5.08
N ASN A 192 20.24 8.74 -4.21
CA ASN A 192 21.28 9.64 -3.72
C ASN A 192 22.17 10.15 -4.87
N VAL A 193 22.59 9.28 -5.78
CA VAL A 193 23.37 9.65 -6.96
C VAL A 193 22.57 10.59 -7.87
N LEU A 194 21.29 10.31 -8.11
CA LEU A 194 20.43 11.18 -8.90
C LEU A 194 20.23 12.53 -8.22
N MET A 195 20.03 12.55 -6.91
CA MET A 195 19.92 13.78 -6.13
C MET A 195 21.20 14.60 -6.20
N GLU A 196 22.38 13.97 -6.10
CA GLU A 196 23.67 14.64 -6.25
C GLU A 196 23.88 15.21 -7.66
N ARG A 197 23.51 14.47 -8.71
CA ARG A 197 23.62 14.92 -10.10
C ARG A 197 22.56 15.97 -10.46
N THR A 198 21.43 16.00 -9.77
CA THR A 198 20.34 16.95 -10.03
C THR A 198 20.33 18.17 -9.11
N LYS A 199 21.32 18.33 -8.21
CA LYS A 199 21.46 19.54 -7.38
C LYS A 199 21.47 20.76 -8.32
N PRO A 200 20.42 21.61 -8.32
CA PRO A 200 20.31 22.69 -9.27
C PRO A 200 21.43 23.70 -8.98
N LYS A 201 22.32 23.88 -9.96
CA LYS A 201 23.32 24.94 -9.92
C LYS A 201 22.56 26.25 -9.75
N LEU A 202 22.79 26.97 -8.65
CA LEU A 202 22.19 28.28 -8.40
C LEU A 202 22.70 29.25 -9.49
N ILE A 203 21.99 29.30 -10.62
CA ILE A 203 22.23 30.29 -11.65
C ILE A 203 21.76 31.61 -11.04
N LYS A 204 22.70 32.44 -10.58
CA LYS A 204 22.43 33.84 -10.27
C LYS A 204 21.94 34.50 -11.55
N ARG A 205 20.63 34.57 -11.72
CA ARG A 205 20.01 35.34 -12.80
C ARG A 205 20.36 36.80 -12.52
N VAL A 206 21.29 37.35 -13.28
CA VAL A 206 21.48 38.79 -13.33
C VAL A 206 20.22 39.34 -14.01
N ILE A 207 19.25 39.76 -13.19
CA ILE A 207 18.05 40.42 -13.66
C ILE A 207 18.50 41.80 -14.12
N HIS A 208 18.62 41.99 -15.44
CA HIS A 208 18.72 43.33 -16.00
C HIS A 208 17.34 43.98 -15.89
N VAL A 209 17.08 44.60 -14.74
CA VAL A 209 15.87 45.41 -14.53
C VAL A 209 16.07 46.67 -15.37
N GLN A 210 15.39 46.75 -16.51
CA GLN A 210 15.28 48.02 -17.22
C GLN A 210 14.55 49.01 -16.31
N PRO A 211 15.13 50.19 -16.00
CA PRO A 211 14.43 51.20 -15.23
C PRO A 211 13.23 51.69 -16.05
N SER A 212 12.02 51.43 -15.56
CA SER A 212 10.79 52.02 -16.11
C SER A 212 10.96 53.53 -16.16
N ALA A 213 10.79 54.12 -17.34
CA ALA A 213 10.81 55.57 -17.50
C ALA A 213 9.79 56.24 -16.56
N PRO A 214 10.08 57.45 -16.02
CA PRO A 214 9.19 58.15 -15.11
C PRO A 214 7.86 58.48 -15.81
N GLN A 215 6.73 58.09 -15.20
CA GLN A 215 5.41 58.40 -15.74
C GLN A 215 5.05 59.85 -15.41
N ILE A 216 4.87 60.67 -16.44
CA ILE A 216 4.44 62.08 -16.30
C ILE A 216 2.97 62.09 -15.90
N ILE A 217 2.66 62.75 -14.80
CA ILE A 217 1.28 62.95 -14.34
C ILE A 217 0.81 64.29 -14.89
N TYR A 218 -0.38 64.33 -15.48
CA TYR A 218 -0.99 65.55 -16.01
C TYR A 218 -2.08 66.05 -15.08
N TYR A 219 -2.17 67.37 -14.91
CA TYR A 219 -3.21 68.10 -14.20
C TYR A 219 -3.89 69.09 -15.13
N ILE A 220 -5.14 69.43 -14.87
CA ILE A 220 -5.84 70.49 -15.61
C ILE A 220 -5.38 71.84 -15.09
N ASN A 221 -4.96 72.71 -15.99
CA ASN A 221 -4.69 74.12 -15.72
C ASN A 221 -5.92 74.98 -16.07
N ALA A 222 -6.56 74.70 -17.22
CA ALA A 222 -7.79 75.35 -17.63
C ALA A 222 -8.66 74.42 -18.47
N VAL A 223 -9.99 74.59 -18.41
CA VAL A 223 -10.93 73.82 -19.23
C VAL A 223 -12.01 74.74 -19.79
N ILE A 224 -12.32 74.55 -21.07
CA ILE A 224 -13.48 75.13 -21.75
C ILE A 224 -14.23 74.02 -22.49
N PRO A 225 -15.50 74.21 -22.87
CA PRO A 225 -16.21 73.23 -23.68
C PRO A 225 -15.39 72.81 -24.92
N GLY A 226 -15.08 71.51 -25.02
CA GLY A 226 -14.35 70.90 -26.13
C GLY A 226 -12.81 71.04 -26.10
N ARG A 227 -12.21 71.77 -25.14
CA ARG A 227 -10.73 71.90 -25.00
C ARG A 227 -10.30 71.94 -23.54
N ALA A 228 -9.18 71.28 -23.23
CA ALA A 228 -8.54 71.42 -21.93
C ALA A 228 -7.04 71.71 -22.09
N TRP A 229 -6.51 72.55 -21.23
CA TRP A 229 -5.09 72.80 -21.06
C TRP A 229 -4.59 71.97 -19.89
N LEU A 230 -3.71 71.03 -20.19
CA LEU A 230 -3.07 70.17 -19.22
C LEU A 230 -1.64 70.66 -18.94
N ILE A 231 -1.20 70.52 -17.71
CA ILE A 231 0.18 70.71 -17.27
C ILE A 231 0.73 69.40 -16.71
N GLY A 232 1.84 68.92 -17.25
CA GLY A 232 2.54 67.74 -16.76
C GLY A 232 3.47 68.07 -15.58
N THR A 233 3.78 67.07 -14.76
CA THR A 233 4.78 67.20 -13.67
C THR A 233 6.18 67.60 -14.14
N ASN A 234 6.47 67.48 -15.43
CA ASN A 234 7.69 67.95 -16.08
C ASN A 234 7.61 69.41 -16.58
N GLY A 235 6.53 70.13 -16.28
CA GLY A 235 6.26 71.49 -16.78
C GLY A 235 5.79 71.55 -18.23
N SER A 236 5.58 70.41 -18.91
CA SER A 236 5.03 70.41 -20.27
C SER A 236 3.56 70.82 -20.26
N THR A 237 3.17 71.67 -21.19
CA THR A 237 1.76 72.07 -21.37
C THR A 237 1.20 71.43 -22.63
N LEU A 238 0.00 70.86 -22.54
CA LEU A 238 -0.66 70.19 -23.66
C LEU A 238 -2.09 70.70 -23.79
N THR A 239 -2.46 71.18 -24.97
CA THR A 239 -3.86 71.48 -25.28
C THR A 239 -4.49 70.27 -25.92
N ILE A 240 -5.50 69.71 -25.28
CA ILE A 240 -6.19 68.51 -25.74
C ILE A 240 -7.62 68.84 -26.19
N ARG A 241 -8.08 68.08 -27.18
CA ARG A 241 -9.49 67.99 -27.61
C ARG A 241 -9.95 66.56 -27.44
N GLU A 242 -11.27 66.34 -27.50
CA GLU A 242 -11.81 64.98 -27.59
C GLU A 242 -11.16 64.23 -28.77
N GLY A 243 -10.74 62.97 -28.52
CA GLY A 243 -9.97 62.17 -29.48
C GLY A 243 -8.45 62.40 -29.46
N SER A 244 -7.93 63.36 -28.70
CA SER A 244 -6.48 63.58 -28.59
C SER A 244 -5.80 62.51 -27.75
N LYS A 245 -4.59 62.06 -28.15
CA LYS A 245 -3.81 61.07 -27.40
C LYS A 245 -2.87 61.75 -26.40
N ILE A 246 -2.85 61.23 -25.19
CA ILE A 246 -1.99 61.66 -24.08
C ILE A 246 -1.12 60.46 -23.67
N GLU A 247 0.19 60.67 -23.58
CA GLU A 247 1.13 59.64 -23.16
C GLU A 247 0.85 59.20 -21.72
N GLY A 248 0.77 57.89 -21.48
CA GLY A 248 0.39 57.30 -20.19
C GLY A 248 -1.11 57.30 -19.85
N TYR A 249 -1.94 58.08 -20.55
CA TYR A 249 -3.38 58.19 -20.28
C TYR A 249 -4.27 57.71 -21.44
N GLY A 250 -3.72 57.57 -22.65
CA GLY A 250 -4.47 57.12 -23.82
C GLY A 250 -5.26 58.25 -24.48
N VAL A 251 -6.40 57.94 -25.08
CA VAL A 251 -7.19 58.90 -25.86
C VAL A 251 -8.23 59.59 -24.98
N VAL A 252 -8.43 60.90 -25.16
CA VAL A 252 -9.48 61.67 -24.47
C VAL A 252 -10.85 61.25 -24.99
N LYS A 253 -11.69 60.74 -24.10
CA LYS A 253 -13.08 60.33 -24.40
C LYS A 253 -14.08 61.45 -24.22
N LEU A 254 -13.94 62.22 -23.14
CA LEU A 254 -14.86 63.29 -22.79
C LEU A 254 -14.12 64.39 -22.01
N ILE A 255 -14.42 65.63 -22.33
CA ILE A 255 -13.97 66.80 -21.57
C ILE A 255 -15.19 67.41 -20.89
N ASP A 256 -15.32 67.18 -19.58
CA ASP A 256 -16.36 67.79 -18.77
C ASP A 256 -15.88 69.15 -18.26
N SER A 257 -16.37 70.22 -18.88
CA SER A 257 -16.09 71.60 -18.49
C SER A 257 -16.83 72.03 -17.24
N LEU A 258 -17.93 71.38 -16.85
CA LEU A 258 -18.70 71.72 -15.65
C LEU A 258 -18.02 71.19 -14.39
N GLN A 259 -17.47 69.98 -14.46
CA GLN A 259 -16.82 69.34 -13.33
C GLN A 259 -15.31 69.49 -13.31
N GLY A 260 -14.71 70.01 -14.38
CA GLY A 260 -13.26 70.12 -14.47
C GLY A 260 -12.58 68.76 -14.54
N ARG A 261 -13.09 67.87 -15.39
CA ARG A 261 -12.59 66.49 -15.49
C ARG A 261 -12.40 66.08 -16.93
N VAL A 262 -11.29 65.40 -17.20
CA VAL A 262 -11.01 64.80 -18.50
C VAL A 262 -10.97 63.29 -18.34
N LEU A 263 -11.85 62.59 -19.05
CA LEU A 263 -11.92 61.14 -19.06
C LEU A 263 -11.06 60.60 -20.20
N THR A 264 -10.16 59.66 -19.89
CA THR A 264 -9.29 59.06 -20.89
C THR A 264 -9.59 57.57 -21.10
N SER A 265 -9.10 57.01 -22.21
CA SER A 265 -9.34 55.62 -22.60
C SER A 265 -8.70 54.61 -21.66
N SER A 266 -7.67 55.01 -20.90
CA SER A 266 -7.07 54.18 -19.85
C SER A 266 -7.93 54.06 -18.59
N GLY A 267 -9.06 54.78 -18.52
CA GLY A 267 -9.92 54.84 -17.34
C GLY A 267 -9.42 55.80 -16.25
N ARG A 268 -8.28 56.47 -16.48
CA ARG A 268 -7.77 57.51 -15.59
C ARG A 268 -8.53 58.82 -15.84
N VAL A 269 -8.79 59.56 -14.76
CA VAL A 269 -9.44 60.87 -14.82
C VAL A 269 -8.44 61.93 -14.43
N ILE A 270 -8.23 62.91 -15.31
CA ILE A 270 -7.37 64.06 -15.04
C ILE A 270 -8.24 65.16 -14.45
N ARG A 271 -7.73 65.81 -13.39
CA ARG A 271 -8.44 66.82 -12.58
C ARG A 271 -7.53 68.03 -12.38
N PHE A 272 -8.10 69.13 -11.91
CA PHE A 272 -7.32 70.30 -11.48
C PHE A 272 -6.30 69.93 -10.40
N SER A 273 -5.11 70.56 -10.44
CA SER A 273 -4.15 70.46 -9.34
C SER A 273 -4.72 71.13 -8.09
N GLN A 274 -4.42 70.60 -6.91
CA GLN A 274 -4.87 71.19 -5.63
C GLN A 274 -4.06 72.44 -5.24
N ASP A 275 -2.99 72.75 -5.98
CA ASP A 275 -2.04 73.81 -5.66
C ASP A 275 -2.45 75.21 -6.16
N ASP A 276 -3.63 75.36 -6.79
CA ASP A 276 -4.11 76.61 -7.40
C ASP A 276 -5.47 77.08 -6.82
N SER A 277 -5.64 76.97 -5.49
CA SER A 277 -6.82 77.47 -4.75
C SER A 277 -6.53 78.75 -3.97
#